data_AF-A0AA43IMS1-F1
#
_entry.id   AF-A0AA43IMS1-F1
#
_cell.length_a   1.000
_cell.length_b   1.000
_cell.length_c   1.000
_cell.angle_alpha   90.00
_cell.angle_beta   90.00
_cell.angle_gamma   90.00
#
_symmetry.space_group_name_H-M   'P 1'
#
loop_
_entity.id
_entity.type
_entity.pdbx_description
1 polymer ?
#
loop_
_entity_poly.entity_id
_entity_poly.type
_entity_poly.pdbx_seq_one_letter_code
_entity_poly.pdbx_strand_id
1 'polypeptide(L)'
;KEEMRRLNSLIIAAAEQARVPAGSALAVDRDQFSQHITRALEGHPNIRILHEEISEIPTDCLCIIATGPLTSDKLSQAIRAATKSQHLYFYDAISPIVDADSINMDIVFRASRYDKGGDDYLNCPMTAEQYNVFYDAMMAAEKVQPKEFEKTPYFEACVPIEVLAERGRQTMQFGPMKPVGLKDPRTGIEPAAVVQLRTENIHRTCYNLVGFQTKLTYPEQKRVFRMIPGLEQAEFLRYGSLHRNTFINSPQLLLNTLQFRARASLFFAGQLVGVEGYTESAAMGGLAGINAARALAGESLITPPPTSAHGCLVSHVASSDPRHFQPMNTNFGLFPPLANSPRDKEKKRRAMSQRALEDFEAWKTQSRLS
;
A
#
# COMPACT_ATOMS: atom_id res chain seq x y z
N LYS A 1 3.32 13.19 -1.72
CA LYS A 1 4.40 13.49 -2.70
C LYS A 1 4.75 14.98 -2.70
N GLU A 2 3.85 15.88 -3.09
CA GLU A 2 4.15 17.32 -3.11
C GLU A 2 4.59 17.87 -1.74
N GLU A 3 3.89 17.49 -0.67
CA GLU A 3 4.30 17.85 0.71
C GLU A 3 5.71 17.35 1.06
N MET A 4 6.10 16.16 0.58
CA MET A 4 7.45 15.63 0.78
C MET A 4 8.50 16.40 -0.02
N ARG A 5 8.16 16.93 -1.21
CA ARG A 5 9.05 17.85 -1.95
C ARG A 5 9.31 19.12 -1.16
N ARG A 6 8.24 19.69 -0.58
CA ARG A 6 8.32 20.90 0.24
C ARG A 6 9.14 20.71 1.52
N LEU A 7 9.32 19.46 1.96
CA LEU A 7 10.21 19.05 3.05
C LEU A 7 11.58 18.57 2.57
N ASN A 8 11.95 18.79 1.31
CA ASN A 8 13.24 18.38 0.73
C ASN A 8 13.54 16.88 0.90
N SER A 9 12.52 16.02 0.73
CA SER A 9 12.66 14.59 0.93
C SER A 9 13.67 13.95 -0.04
N LEU A 10 14.70 13.31 0.52
CA LEU A 10 15.66 12.48 -0.23
C LEU A 10 14.96 11.43 -1.09
N ILE A 11 13.89 10.82 -0.57
CA ILE A 11 13.13 9.78 -1.26
C ILE A 11 12.47 10.32 -2.53
N ILE A 12 11.87 11.51 -2.48
CA ILE A 12 11.26 12.09 -3.68
C ILE A 12 12.32 12.57 -4.67
N ALA A 13 13.39 13.20 -4.19
CA ALA A 13 14.50 13.63 -5.03
C ALA A 13 15.15 12.44 -5.79
N ALA A 14 15.39 11.32 -5.09
CA ALA A 14 15.89 10.09 -5.69
C ALA A 14 14.90 9.51 -6.71
N ALA A 15 13.60 9.54 -6.40
CA ALA A 15 12.57 9.03 -7.31
C ALA A 15 12.46 9.85 -8.60
N GLU A 16 12.68 11.16 -8.53
CA GLU A 16 12.67 12.02 -9.72
C GLU A 16 13.89 11.79 -10.62
N GLN A 17 15.05 11.53 -10.03
CA GLN A 17 16.27 11.20 -10.78
C GLN A 17 16.20 9.82 -11.44
N ALA A 18 15.60 8.84 -10.76
CA ALA A 18 15.44 7.47 -11.26
C ALA A 18 14.13 7.27 -12.05
N ARG A 19 13.46 8.34 -12.49
CA ARG A 19 12.12 8.27 -13.08
C ARG A 19 12.12 7.49 -14.39
N VAL A 20 11.16 6.58 -14.53
CA VAL A 20 10.85 5.88 -15.79
C VAL A 20 9.45 6.23 -16.31
N PRO A 21 9.18 6.10 -17.62
CA PRO A 21 7.85 6.35 -18.19
C PRO A 21 6.76 5.46 -17.56
N ALA A 22 5.73 6.07 -16.99
CA ALA A 22 4.60 5.36 -16.34
C ALA A 22 3.30 6.19 -16.31
N GLY A 23 2.99 6.88 -17.41
CA GLY A 23 1.80 7.72 -17.51
C GLY A 23 1.76 8.83 -16.46
N SER A 24 0.69 8.87 -15.65
CA SER A 24 0.50 9.86 -14.57
C SER A 24 1.16 9.47 -13.24
N ALA A 25 1.69 8.24 -13.12
CA ALA A 25 2.39 7.77 -11.94
C ALA A 25 3.86 8.19 -11.94
N LEU A 26 4.43 8.32 -10.73
CA LEU A 26 5.88 8.40 -10.55
C LEU A 26 6.36 6.97 -10.31
N ALA A 27 6.84 6.31 -11.37
CA ALA A 27 7.55 5.05 -11.29
C ALA A 27 9.06 5.28 -11.43
N VAL A 28 9.84 4.36 -10.90
CA VAL A 28 11.30 4.48 -10.81
C VAL A 28 11.99 3.21 -11.30
N ASP A 29 13.17 3.37 -11.86
CA ASP A 29 14.16 2.31 -11.95
C ASP A 29 14.62 1.97 -10.53
N ARG A 30 14.39 0.72 -10.10
CA ARG A 30 14.57 0.29 -8.70
C ARG A 30 16.04 0.29 -8.29
N ASP A 31 16.93 -0.11 -9.20
CA ASP A 31 18.36 -0.21 -8.91
C ASP A 31 18.97 1.17 -8.82
N GLN A 32 18.67 2.05 -9.79
CA GLN A 32 19.14 3.44 -9.75
C GLN A 32 18.59 4.20 -8.54
N PHE A 33 17.30 4.01 -8.23
CA PHE A 33 16.65 4.65 -7.08
C PHE A 33 17.31 4.26 -5.75
N SER A 34 17.47 2.95 -5.52
CA SER A 34 18.06 2.44 -4.27
C SER A 34 19.53 2.83 -4.14
N GLN A 35 20.33 2.71 -5.22
CA GLN A 35 21.73 3.12 -5.22
C GLN A 35 21.92 4.62 -4.99
N HIS A 36 21.00 5.47 -5.46
CA HIS A 36 21.07 6.90 -5.19
C HIS A 36 20.87 7.20 -3.70
N ILE A 37 19.87 6.58 -3.07
CA ILE A 37 19.60 6.75 -1.64
C ILE A 37 20.78 6.21 -0.81
N THR A 38 21.27 5.00 -1.12
CA THR A 38 22.40 4.40 -0.41
C THR A 38 23.63 5.29 -0.46
N ARG A 39 24.03 5.78 -1.64
CA ARG A 39 25.18 6.68 -1.78
C ARG A 39 25.00 8.00 -1.03
N ALA A 40 23.80 8.56 -1.01
CA ALA A 40 23.51 9.78 -0.28
C ALA A 40 23.65 9.59 1.24
N LEU A 41 23.25 8.43 1.78
CA LEU A 41 23.38 8.11 3.19
C LEU A 41 24.82 7.76 3.58
N GLU A 42 25.51 6.94 2.78
CA GLU A 42 26.92 6.57 2.99
C GLU A 42 27.87 7.77 2.91
N GLY A 43 27.57 8.74 2.05
CA GLY A 43 28.37 9.95 1.88
C GLY A 43 28.11 11.06 2.89
N HIS A 44 27.13 10.90 3.80
CA HIS A 44 26.74 11.97 4.71
C HIS A 44 27.59 11.97 6.00
N PRO A 45 28.25 13.09 6.38
CA PRO A 45 29.24 13.12 7.46
C PRO A 45 28.67 12.79 8.85
N ASN A 46 27.37 13.01 9.06
CA ASN A 46 26.69 12.73 10.33
C ASN A 46 25.93 11.39 10.35
N ILE A 47 26.09 10.56 9.32
CA ILE A 47 25.42 9.24 9.24
C ILE A 47 26.48 8.15 9.29
N ARG A 48 26.28 7.18 10.17
CA ARG A 48 27.07 5.95 10.22
C ARG A 48 26.13 4.77 10.00
N ILE A 49 26.44 3.93 9.01
CA ILE A 49 25.67 2.73 8.67
C ILE A 49 26.35 1.52 9.32
N LEU A 50 25.58 0.73 10.04
CA LEU A 50 26.01 -0.53 10.65
C LEU A 50 25.17 -1.66 10.05
N HIS A 51 25.83 -2.69 9.52
CA HIS A 51 25.17 -3.83 8.88
C HIS A 51 25.03 -4.99 9.88
N GLU A 52 24.09 -4.86 10.81
CA GLU A 52 23.84 -5.85 11.86
C GLU A 52 22.35 -6.02 12.17
N GLU A 53 21.98 -7.20 12.72
CA GLU A 53 20.63 -7.43 13.23
C GLU A 53 20.49 -6.78 14.61
N ILE A 54 19.56 -5.82 14.74
CA ILE A 54 19.16 -5.30 16.05
C ILE A 54 18.06 -6.19 16.63
N SER A 55 18.39 -6.97 17.67
CA SER A 55 17.47 -7.91 18.31
C SER A 55 16.70 -7.34 19.50
N GLU A 56 17.17 -6.24 20.09
CA GLU A 56 16.58 -5.58 21.26
C GLU A 56 16.41 -4.08 21.00
N ILE A 57 15.46 -3.44 21.69
CA ILE A 57 15.25 -2.00 21.56
C ILE A 57 16.29 -1.28 22.43
N PRO A 58 17.22 -0.49 21.85
CA PRO A 58 18.23 0.24 22.63
C PRO A 58 17.59 1.12 23.70
N THR A 59 18.14 1.18 24.91
CA THR A 59 17.57 1.92 26.06
C THR A 59 18.31 3.21 26.41
N ASP A 60 19.54 3.34 25.94
CA ASP A 60 20.51 4.40 26.26
C ASP A 60 20.52 5.55 25.24
N CYS A 61 19.72 5.46 24.18
CA CYS A 61 19.63 6.48 23.14
C CYS A 61 18.19 6.80 22.73
N LEU A 62 18.03 7.88 21.98
CA LEU A 62 16.82 8.11 21.21
C LEU A 62 16.81 7.18 20.00
N CYS A 63 15.74 6.42 19.83
CA CYS A 63 15.63 5.39 18.81
C CYS A 63 14.37 5.58 17.95
N ILE A 64 14.49 5.34 16.64
CA ILE A 64 13.37 5.22 15.71
C ILE A 64 13.35 3.78 15.19
N ILE A 65 12.25 3.06 15.40
CA ILE A 65 12.05 1.71 14.83
C ILE A 65 11.28 1.84 13.51
N ALA A 66 11.94 1.47 12.40
CA ALA A 66 11.41 1.57 11.04
C ALA A 66 11.72 0.32 10.20
N THR A 67 11.59 -0.87 10.79
CA THR A 67 12.03 -2.17 10.20
C THR A 67 11.08 -2.75 9.15
N GLY A 68 9.96 -2.07 8.85
CA GLY A 68 9.03 -2.46 7.80
C GLY A 68 8.23 -3.74 8.11
N PRO A 69 7.62 -4.36 7.08
CA PRO A 69 6.69 -5.50 7.26
C PRO A 69 7.36 -6.76 7.82
N LEU A 70 8.64 -6.96 7.50
CA LEU A 70 9.41 -8.17 7.77
C LEU A 70 10.37 -7.96 8.95
N THR A 71 9.92 -7.30 10.01
CA THR A 71 10.67 -7.20 11.27
C THR A 71 11.12 -8.59 11.74
N SER A 72 12.39 -8.74 12.12
CA SER A 72 12.91 -10.04 12.57
C SER A 72 12.15 -10.57 13.79
N ASP A 73 12.14 -11.89 13.98
CA ASP A 73 11.38 -12.51 15.07
C ASP A 73 11.86 -12.02 16.45
N LYS A 74 13.17 -11.84 16.63
CA LYS A 74 13.75 -11.34 17.89
C LYS A 74 13.29 -9.91 18.19
N LEU A 75 13.43 -9.00 17.22
CA LEU A 75 13.00 -7.61 17.41
C LEU A 75 11.48 -7.51 17.57
N SER A 76 10.72 -8.35 16.88
CA SER A 76 9.26 -8.45 17.06
C SER A 76 8.88 -8.84 18.49
N GLN A 77 9.62 -9.76 19.11
CA GLN A 77 9.44 -10.12 20.53
C GLN A 77 9.80 -8.96 21.46
N ALA A 78 10.90 -8.24 21.19
CA ALA A 78 11.27 -7.06 21.97
C ALA A 78 10.21 -5.95 21.88
N ILE A 79 9.66 -5.68 20.68
CA ILE A 79 8.56 -4.74 20.48
C ILE A 79 7.32 -5.20 21.25
N ARG A 80 6.95 -6.48 21.19
CA ARG A 80 5.82 -7.04 21.97
C ARG A 80 5.95 -6.79 23.46
N ALA A 81 7.14 -7.04 24.00
CA ALA A 81 7.43 -6.83 25.40
C ALA A 81 7.29 -5.34 25.77
N ALA A 82 7.87 -4.45 24.95
CA ALA A 82 7.82 -3.01 25.18
C ALA A 82 6.40 -2.42 25.06
N THR A 83 5.60 -2.90 24.10
CA THR A 83 4.24 -2.40 23.86
C THR A 83 3.17 -3.10 24.69
N LYS A 84 3.53 -4.18 25.41
CA LYS A 84 2.60 -5.08 26.12
C LYS A 84 1.45 -5.55 25.22
N SER A 85 1.69 -5.65 23.91
CA SER A 85 0.65 -5.99 22.93
C SER A 85 0.55 -7.49 22.73
N GLN A 86 -0.68 -8.01 22.71
CA GLN A 86 -0.93 -9.43 22.43
C GLN A 86 -0.73 -9.77 20.93
N HIS A 87 -0.95 -8.80 20.01
CA HIS A 87 -0.82 -8.96 18.56
C HIS A 87 -0.06 -7.77 17.93
N LEU A 88 0.82 -8.07 16.95
CA LEU A 88 1.63 -7.08 16.20
C LEU A 88 1.51 -7.29 14.67
N TYR A 89 0.45 -7.93 14.18
CA TYR A 89 0.41 -8.39 12.78
C TYR A 89 -0.94 -8.13 12.13
N PHE A 90 -0.90 -7.84 10.83
CA PHE A 90 -2.00 -8.05 9.88
C PHE A 90 -1.49 -8.89 8.71
N TYR A 91 -2.39 -9.31 7.82
CA TYR A 91 -2.03 -10.05 6.62
C TYR A 91 -2.31 -9.22 5.38
N ASP A 92 -1.35 -9.19 4.49
CA ASP A 92 -1.45 -8.66 3.14
C ASP A 92 -1.49 -9.83 2.17
N ALA A 93 -2.45 -9.84 1.25
CA ALA A 93 -2.57 -10.93 0.30
C ALA A 93 -1.94 -10.48 -1.02
N ILE A 94 -1.06 -11.30 -1.59
CA ILE A 94 -0.42 -11.00 -2.87
C ILE A 94 -1.18 -11.69 -4.00
N SER A 95 -1.33 -11.00 -5.14
CA SER A 95 -1.94 -11.57 -6.35
C SER A 95 -0.93 -12.37 -7.19
N PRO A 96 -1.38 -13.40 -7.92
CA PRO A 96 -0.53 -14.15 -8.84
C PRO A 96 0.08 -13.31 -9.96
N ILE A 97 1.21 -13.78 -10.50
CA ILE A 97 1.86 -13.27 -11.71
C ILE A 97 1.90 -14.38 -12.74
N VAL A 98 1.53 -14.06 -13.98
CA VAL A 98 1.56 -14.96 -15.14
C VAL A 98 2.59 -14.51 -16.16
N ASP A 99 3.14 -15.49 -16.88
CA ASP A 99 4.05 -15.27 -18.00
C ASP A 99 3.29 -14.70 -19.22
N ALA A 100 3.87 -13.71 -19.89
CA ALA A 100 3.23 -13.05 -21.02
C ALA A 100 2.97 -13.99 -22.21
N ASP A 101 3.89 -14.93 -22.49
CA ASP A 101 3.80 -15.83 -23.65
C ASP A 101 2.72 -16.91 -23.46
N SER A 102 2.26 -17.10 -22.22
CA SER A 102 1.19 -18.03 -21.87
C SER A 102 -0.23 -17.45 -21.96
N ILE A 103 -0.35 -16.15 -22.27
CA ILE A 103 -1.64 -15.43 -22.37
C ILE A 103 -2.18 -15.55 -23.80
N ASN A 104 -3.43 -15.99 -23.93
CA ASN A 104 -4.12 -16.04 -25.22
C ASN A 104 -4.63 -14.64 -25.64
N MET A 105 -3.83 -13.99 -26.50
CA MET A 105 -4.08 -12.65 -27.01
C MET A 105 -5.22 -12.57 -28.04
N ASP A 106 -5.78 -13.68 -28.52
CA ASP A 106 -6.97 -13.67 -29.38
C ASP A 106 -8.26 -13.39 -28.59
N ILE A 107 -8.21 -13.56 -27.27
CA ILE A 107 -9.32 -13.32 -26.35
C ILE A 107 -9.12 -12.01 -25.57
N VAL A 108 -7.90 -11.76 -25.12
CA VAL A 108 -7.54 -10.64 -24.26
C VAL A 108 -7.35 -9.36 -25.07
N PHE A 109 -7.81 -8.23 -24.56
CA PHE A 109 -7.64 -6.93 -25.22
C PHE A 109 -6.95 -5.89 -24.34
N ARG A 110 -6.17 -5.00 -24.97
CA ARG A 110 -5.54 -3.85 -24.31
C ARG A 110 -6.53 -2.70 -24.23
N ALA A 111 -6.76 -2.20 -23.03
CA ALA A 111 -7.58 -1.01 -22.80
C ALA A 111 -7.40 -0.48 -21.38
N SER A 112 -7.43 0.84 -21.24
CA SER A 112 -7.68 1.52 -19.98
C SER A 112 -9.14 1.91 -19.86
N ARG A 113 -9.67 2.00 -18.64
CA ARG A 113 -11.07 2.38 -18.44
C ARG A 113 -11.31 3.81 -18.93
N TYR A 114 -12.43 4.00 -19.64
CA TYR A 114 -12.86 5.32 -20.16
C TYR A 114 -11.87 5.98 -21.13
N ASP A 115 -10.98 5.22 -21.78
CA ASP A 115 -9.94 5.72 -22.69
C ASP A 115 -9.01 6.78 -22.06
N LYS A 116 -8.92 6.81 -20.72
CA LYS A 116 -8.08 7.74 -19.95
C LYS A 116 -6.84 7.02 -19.41
N GLY A 117 -5.78 7.03 -20.20
CA GLY A 117 -4.53 6.29 -19.94
C GLY A 117 -4.27 5.33 -21.10
N GLY A 118 -3.00 5.12 -21.47
CA GLY A 118 -2.65 4.31 -22.64
C GLY A 118 -2.95 2.81 -22.49
N ASP A 119 -2.21 1.96 -23.20
CA ASP A 119 -2.37 0.50 -23.21
C ASP A 119 -1.71 -0.20 -21.99
N ASP A 120 -2.04 0.25 -20.78
CA ASP A 120 -1.35 -0.15 -19.55
C ASP A 120 -1.86 -1.48 -18.95
N TYR A 121 -3.06 -1.91 -19.36
CA TYR A 121 -3.72 -3.14 -18.87
C TYR A 121 -4.13 -4.07 -20.00
N LEU A 122 -3.97 -5.36 -19.76
CA LEU A 122 -4.66 -6.43 -20.47
C LEU A 122 -5.98 -6.72 -19.77
N ASN A 123 -7.04 -6.97 -20.54
CA ASN A 123 -8.38 -7.21 -20.01
C ASN A 123 -8.86 -8.57 -20.51
N CYS A 124 -9.19 -9.45 -19.56
CA CYS A 124 -9.72 -10.79 -19.80
C CYS A 124 -11.25 -10.73 -19.62
N PRO A 125 -12.05 -10.59 -20.71
CA PRO A 125 -13.49 -10.44 -20.61
C PRO A 125 -14.16 -11.77 -20.25
N MET A 126 -15.23 -11.69 -19.47
CA MET A 126 -16.10 -12.83 -19.15
C MET A 126 -17.54 -12.53 -19.51
N THR A 127 -18.20 -13.54 -20.10
CA THR A 127 -19.66 -13.60 -20.17
C THR A 127 -20.25 -13.84 -18.78
N ALA A 128 -21.55 -13.60 -18.62
CA ALA A 128 -22.25 -13.87 -17.36
C ALA A 128 -22.18 -15.36 -16.97
N GLU A 129 -22.25 -16.26 -17.95
CA GLU A 129 -22.12 -17.70 -17.74
C GLU A 129 -20.71 -18.07 -17.26
N GLN A 130 -19.67 -17.61 -17.94
CA GLN A 130 -18.28 -17.84 -17.53
C GLN A 130 -18.01 -17.30 -16.12
N TYR A 131 -18.54 -16.11 -15.79
CA TYR A 131 -18.42 -15.54 -14.46
C TYR A 131 -19.07 -16.44 -13.39
N ASN A 132 -20.27 -16.98 -13.66
CA ASN A 132 -20.96 -17.84 -12.71
C ASN A 132 -20.20 -19.14 -12.46
N VAL A 133 -19.71 -19.79 -13.52
CA VAL A 133 -18.89 -21.01 -13.40
C VAL A 133 -17.60 -20.72 -12.62
N PHE A 134 -16.94 -19.60 -12.91
CA PHE A 134 -15.74 -19.18 -12.18
C PHE A 134 -16.01 -18.90 -10.70
N TYR A 135 -17.12 -18.20 -10.39
CA TYR A 135 -17.55 -17.95 -9.02
C TYR A 135 -17.78 -19.25 -8.27
N ASP A 136 -18.52 -20.20 -8.86
CA ASP A 136 -18.82 -21.47 -8.21
C ASP A 136 -17.55 -22.28 -7.97
N ALA A 137 -16.62 -22.29 -8.92
CA ALA A 137 -15.32 -22.94 -8.77
C ALA A 137 -14.45 -22.29 -7.69
N MET A 138 -14.49 -20.96 -7.54
CA MET A 138 -13.79 -20.23 -6.48
C MET A 138 -14.39 -20.49 -5.10
N MET A 139 -15.71 -20.58 -5.00
CA MET A 139 -16.39 -20.90 -3.74
C MET A 139 -16.14 -22.34 -3.28
N ALA A 140 -16.01 -23.27 -4.24
CA ALA A 140 -15.67 -24.67 -3.97
C ALA A 140 -14.17 -24.90 -3.73
N ALA A 141 -13.32 -23.90 -3.97
CA ALA A 141 -11.88 -24.09 -3.95
C ALA A 141 -11.30 -24.24 -2.54
N GLU A 142 -10.30 -25.12 -2.42
CA GLU A 142 -9.56 -25.30 -1.18
C GLU A 142 -8.74 -24.06 -0.83
N LYS A 143 -8.85 -23.65 0.42
CA LYS A 143 -8.14 -22.50 1.00
C LYS A 143 -7.07 -23.03 1.93
N VAL A 144 -5.94 -22.34 1.99
CA VAL A 144 -4.95 -22.58 3.04
C VAL A 144 -5.65 -22.39 4.38
N GLN A 145 -5.55 -23.41 5.24
CA GLN A 145 -6.14 -23.38 6.58
C GLN A 145 -5.53 -22.23 7.37
N PRO A 146 -6.36 -21.31 7.90
CA PRO A 146 -5.84 -20.25 8.74
C PRO A 146 -5.25 -20.86 10.00
N LYS A 147 -3.98 -20.58 10.30
CA LYS A 147 -3.43 -20.92 11.61
C LYS A 147 -4.22 -20.16 12.70
N GLU A 148 -4.26 -20.63 13.95
CA GLU A 148 -5.10 -20.04 15.01
C GLU A 148 -4.96 -18.51 15.20
N PHE A 149 -3.83 -17.95 14.78
CA PHE A 149 -3.49 -16.53 14.83
C PHE A 149 -3.89 -15.72 13.57
N GLU A 150 -4.61 -16.31 12.61
CA GLU A 150 -5.15 -15.69 11.38
C GLU A 150 -6.63 -15.24 11.53
N LYS A 151 -7.18 -15.24 12.74
CA LYS A 151 -8.53 -14.71 13.04
C LYS A 151 -8.66 -13.18 12.97
N THR A 152 -7.59 -12.47 12.56
CA THR A 152 -7.56 -11.01 12.45
C THR A 152 -8.30 -10.54 11.19
N PRO A 153 -9.14 -9.50 11.25
CA PRO A 153 -9.85 -8.98 10.08
C PRO A 153 -8.87 -8.50 8.98
N TYR A 154 -9.17 -8.83 7.72
CA TYR A 154 -8.39 -8.44 6.55
C TYR A 154 -8.41 -6.91 6.35
N PHE A 155 -7.34 -6.38 5.74
CA PHE A 155 -7.35 -5.01 5.26
C PHE A 155 -8.38 -4.85 4.12
N GLU A 156 -9.33 -3.92 4.25
CA GLU A 156 -10.43 -3.78 3.28
C GLU A 156 -9.98 -3.49 1.84
N ALA A 157 -8.82 -2.86 1.64
CA ALA A 157 -8.27 -2.63 0.29
C ALA A 157 -7.48 -3.83 -0.26
N CYS A 158 -7.19 -4.85 0.56
CA CYS A 158 -6.44 -6.06 0.19
C CYS A 158 -7.14 -7.35 0.66
N VAL A 159 -8.47 -7.38 0.55
CA VAL A 159 -9.27 -8.56 0.89
C VAL A 159 -9.02 -9.65 -0.16
N PRO A 160 -8.74 -10.91 0.24
CA PRO A 160 -8.63 -12.02 -0.69
C PRO A 160 -9.85 -12.15 -1.60
N ILE A 161 -9.65 -12.47 -2.87
CA ILE A 161 -10.72 -12.51 -3.89
C ILE A 161 -11.85 -13.48 -3.50
N GLU A 162 -11.51 -14.61 -2.89
CA GLU A 162 -12.48 -15.58 -2.37
C GLU A 162 -13.29 -15.05 -1.18
N VAL A 163 -12.73 -14.14 -0.38
CA VAL A 163 -13.45 -13.49 0.74
C VAL A 163 -14.40 -12.43 0.18
N LEU A 164 -14.05 -11.75 -0.91
CA LEU A 164 -14.99 -10.90 -1.64
C LEU A 164 -16.14 -11.73 -2.22
N ALA A 165 -15.85 -12.91 -2.78
CA ALA A 165 -16.86 -13.83 -3.29
C ALA A 165 -17.83 -14.32 -2.19
N GLU A 166 -17.32 -14.60 -0.98
CA GLU A 166 -18.12 -14.97 0.20
C GLU A 166 -19.09 -13.85 0.64
N ARG A 167 -18.69 -12.58 0.50
CA ARG A 167 -19.55 -11.42 0.85
C ARG A 167 -20.75 -11.25 -0.09
N GLY A 168 -20.72 -11.90 -1.26
CA GLY A 168 -21.84 -11.93 -2.18
C GLY A 168 -21.42 -12.16 -3.63
N ARG A 169 -22.30 -12.78 -4.42
CA ARG A 169 -22.01 -13.19 -5.80
C ARG A 169 -21.65 -12.03 -6.72
N GLN A 170 -22.18 -10.84 -6.48
CA GLN A 170 -21.88 -9.66 -7.31
C GLN A 170 -20.71 -8.82 -6.76
N THR A 171 -20.19 -9.13 -5.57
CA THR A 171 -19.18 -8.30 -4.89
C THR A 171 -17.92 -8.15 -5.74
N MET A 172 -17.46 -9.22 -6.38
CA MET A 172 -16.28 -9.14 -7.26
C MET A 172 -16.53 -8.24 -8.48
N GLN A 173 -17.74 -8.23 -9.04
CA GLN A 173 -18.13 -7.35 -10.17
C GLN A 173 -18.26 -5.88 -9.75
N PHE A 174 -18.40 -5.58 -8.47
CA PHE A 174 -18.32 -4.20 -7.96
C PHE A 174 -16.88 -3.78 -7.58
N GLY A 175 -15.99 -4.76 -7.37
CA GLY A 175 -14.59 -4.56 -7.02
C GLY A 175 -13.63 -4.94 -8.16
N PRO A 176 -12.78 -5.95 -7.97
CA PRO A 176 -11.66 -6.24 -8.88
C PRO A 176 -12.09 -6.74 -10.26
N MET A 177 -13.29 -7.31 -10.39
CA MET A 177 -13.81 -7.84 -11.65
C MET A 177 -14.79 -6.89 -12.37
N LYS A 178 -14.83 -5.62 -11.97
CA LYS A 178 -15.76 -4.64 -12.51
C LYS A 178 -15.56 -4.42 -14.02
N PRO A 179 -16.58 -4.49 -14.87
CA PRO A 179 -16.41 -4.31 -16.31
C PRO A 179 -16.48 -2.83 -16.75
N VAL A 180 -17.02 -1.95 -15.90
CA VAL A 180 -17.39 -0.57 -16.26
C VAL A 180 -16.30 0.19 -16.99
N GLY A 181 -16.66 0.72 -18.16
CA GLY A 181 -15.78 1.56 -18.98
C GLY A 181 -14.83 0.77 -19.87
N LEU A 182 -15.09 -0.52 -20.06
CA LEU A 182 -14.38 -1.41 -20.98
C LEU A 182 -15.39 -2.04 -21.94
N LYS A 183 -15.14 -1.95 -23.25
CA LYS A 183 -15.91 -2.65 -24.28
C LYS A 183 -15.02 -3.71 -24.91
N ASP A 184 -15.50 -4.95 -24.95
CA ASP A 184 -14.78 -6.03 -25.62
C ASP A 184 -14.80 -5.75 -27.14
N PRO A 185 -13.63 -5.58 -27.80
CA PRO A 185 -13.58 -5.26 -29.24
C PRO A 185 -14.21 -6.34 -30.12
N ARG A 186 -14.27 -7.59 -29.67
CA ARG A 186 -14.82 -8.72 -30.44
C ARG A 186 -16.35 -8.69 -30.50
N THR A 187 -16.99 -8.16 -29.46
CA THR A 187 -18.44 -8.17 -29.31
C THR A 187 -19.06 -6.77 -29.33
N GLY A 188 -18.24 -5.72 -29.15
CA GLY A 188 -18.66 -4.32 -29.07
C GLY A 188 -19.43 -3.95 -27.80
N ILE A 189 -19.65 -4.89 -26.88
CA ILE A 189 -20.44 -4.71 -25.66
C ILE A 189 -19.56 -4.72 -24.40
N GLU A 190 -20.07 -4.10 -23.33
CA GLU A 190 -19.44 -4.21 -22.01
C GLU A 190 -19.62 -5.65 -21.49
N PRO A 191 -18.54 -6.36 -21.13
CA PRO A 191 -18.62 -7.73 -20.63
C PRO A 191 -19.29 -7.79 -19.26
N ALA A 192 -19.70 -8.98 -18.81
CA ALA A 192 -20.32 -9.14 -17.49
C ALA A 192 -19.30 -8.98 -16.35
N ALA A 193 -18.05 -9.35 -16.60
CA ALA A 193 -16.93 -9.18 -15.68
C ALA A 193 -15.62 -9.09 -16.46
N VAL A 194 -14.57 -8.52 -15.87
CA VAL A 194 -13.23 -8.44 -16.47
C VAL A 194 -12.17 -8.71 -15.43
N VAL A 195 -11.20 -9.57 -15.73
CA VAL A 195 -9.94 -9.63 -14.97
C VAL A 195 -8.90 -8.75 -15.67
N GLN A 196 -8.40 -7.74 -14.97
CA GLN A 196 -7.34 -6.88 -15.51
C GLN A 196 -5.97 -7.46 -15.14
N LEU A 197 -5.04 -7.44 -16.09
CA LEU A 197 -3.65 -7.79 -15.86
C LEU A 197 -2.78 -6.55 -16.05
N ARG A 198 -1.93 -6.25 -15.08
CA ARG A 198 -1.00 -5.12 -15.12
C ARG A 198 0.40 -5.59 -15.44
N THR A 199 1.07 -4.85 -16.32
CA THR A 199 2.49 -5.06 -16.63
C THR A 199 3.34 -4.96 -15.36
N GLU A 200 4.17 -5.98 -15.07
CA GLU A 200 5.05 -5.98 -13.89
C GLU A 200 6.48 -5.48 -14.18
N ASN A 201 6.91 -5.50 -15.44
CA ASN A 201 8.23 -5.02 -15.85
C ASN A 201 8.19 -4.23 -17.16
N ILE A 202 9.22 -3.43 -17.42
CA ILE A 202 9.30 -2.57 -18.61
C ILE A 202 9.28 -3.36 -19.93
N HIS A 203 9.73 -4.62 -19.89
CA HIS A 203 9.78 -5.52 -21.05
C HIS A 203 8.45 -6.22 -21.35
N ARG A 204 7.42 -6.04 -20.51
CA ARG A 204 6.09 -6.66 -20.64
C ARG A 204 6.15 -8.19 -20.72
N THR A 205 7.14 -8.82 -20.09
CA THR A 205 7.31 -10.29 -20.12
C THR A 205 6.49 -11.00 -19.05
N CYS A 206 5.91 -10.28 -18.10
CA CYS A 206 5.00 -10.85 -17.11
C CYS A 206 3.95 -9.86 -16.63
N TYR A 207 2.83 -10.42 -16.17
CA TYR A 207 1.63 -9.68 -15.83
C TYR A 207 1.05 -10.11 -14.47
N ASN A 208 0.72 -9.14 -13.63
CA ASN A 208 0.05 -9.36 -12.34
C ASN A 208 -1.48 -9.31 -12.49
N LEU A 209 -2.20 -10.25 -11.89
CA LEU A 209 -3.67 -10.23 -11.85
C LEU A 209 -4.14 -9.18 -10.85
N VAL A 210 -4.75 -8.10 -11.33
CA VAL A 210 -5.08 -6.93 -10.50
C VAL A 210 -6.24 -7.25 -9.56
N GLY A 211 -5.99 -7.14 -8.24
CA GLY A 211 -7.02 -7.34 -7.22
C GLY A 211 -7.36 -8.81 -6.95
N PHE A 212 -6.49 -9.73 -7.39
CA PHE A 212 -6.64 -11.19 -7.25
C PHE A 212 -5.77 -11.74 -6.13
N GLN A 213 -5.56 -10.94 -5.10
CA GLN A 213 -4.91 -11.41 -3.89
C GLN A 213 -5.69 -12.59 -3.30
N THR A 214 -5.02 -13.63 -2.82
CA THR A 214 -5.71 -14.90 -2.53
C THR A 214 -5.01 -15.74 -1.45
N LYS A 215 -5.79 -16.59 -0.78
CA LYS A 215 -5.37 -17.66 0.13
C LYS A 215 -5.73 -19.05 -0.40
N LEU A 216 -6.20 -19.18 -1.64
CA LEU A 216 -6.39 -20.46 -2.29
C LEU A 216 -5.07 -21.24 -2.29
N THR A 217 -5.14 -22.56 -2.13
CA THR A 217 -3.94 -23.40 -2.27
C THR A 217 -3.37 -23.25 -3.68
N TYR A 218 -2.06 -23.46 -3.88
CA TYR A 218 -1.45 -23.28 -5.20
C TYR A 218 -2.09 -24.16 -6.30
N PRO A 219 -2.46 -25.43 -6.04
CA PRO A 219 -3.22 -26.23 -7.01
C PRO A 219 -4.54 -25.56 -7.41
N GLU A 220 -5.25 -24.99 -6.44
CA GLU A 220 -6.54 -24.34 -6.66
C GLU A 220 -6.43 -22.99 -7.36
N GLN A 221 -5.38 -22.21 -7.07
CA GLN A 221 -5.07 -21.02 -7.86
C GLN A 221 -4.85 -21.38 -9.33
N LYS A 222 -4.06 -22.43 -9.60
CA LYS A 222 -3.82 -22.91 -10.96
C LYS A 222 -5.12 -23.37 -11.63
N ARG A 223 -5.95 -24.14 -10.93
CA ARG A 223 -7.22 -24.68 -11.44
C ARG A 223 -8.23 -23.57 -11.72
N VAL A 224 -8.48 -22.71 -10.74
CA VAL A 224 -9.52 -21.68 -10.78
C VAL A 224 -9.12 -20.53 -11.72
N PHE A 225 -7.89 -20.02 -11.62
CA PHE A 225 -7.50 -18.86 -12.44
C PHE A 225 -7.28 -19.21 -13.92
N ARG A 226 -7.04 -20.49 -14.26
CA ARG A 226 -7.08 -20.94 -15.66
C ARG A 226 -8.49 -21.03 -16.25
N MET A 227 -9.55 -20.83 -15.45
CA MET A 227 -10.90 -20.69 -15.98
C MET A 227 -11.19 -19.27 -16.49
N ILE A 228 -10.27 -18.32 -16.26
CA ILE A 228 -10.38 -16.96 -16.79
C ILE A 228 -10.09 -17.01 -18.30
N PRO A 229 -10.99 -16.50 -19.17
CA PRO A 229 -10.78 -16.48 -20.60
C PRO A 229 -9.50 -15.73 -20.97
N GLY A 230 -8.63 -16.36 -21.75
CA GLY A 230 -7.31 -15.83 -22.07
C GLY A 230 -6.18 -16.40 -21.21
N LEU A 231 -6.49 -17.05 -20.09
CA LEU A 231 -5.51 -17.62 -19.15
C LEU A 231 -5.59 -19.15 -19.06
N GLU A 232 -6.23 -19.82 -20.02
CA GLU A 232 -6.48 -21.27 -19.99
C GLU A 232 -5.19 -22.09 -19.88
N GLN A 233 -4.12 -21.60 -20.52
CA GLN A 233 -2.79 -22.19 -20.50
C GLN A 233 -1.79 -21.38 -19.67
N ALA A 234 -2.25 -20.42 -18.87
CA ALA A 234 -1.38 -19.49 -18.17
C ALA A 234 -0.31 -20.22 -17.32
N GLU A 235 0.94 -19.82 -17.50
CA GLU A 235 2.05 -20.22 -16.66
C GLU A 235 2.18 -19.22 -15.50
N PHE A 236 2.08 -19.73 -14.28
CA PHE A 236 2.19 -18.90 -13.08
C PHE A 236 3.64 -18.81 -12.65
N LEU A 237 4.27 -17.67 -12.94
CA LEU A 237 5.63 -17.35 -12.47
C LEU A 237 5.66 -17.15 -10.95
N ARG A 238 4.53 -16.71 -10.37
CA ARG A 238 4.35 -16.57 -8.92
C ARG A 238 2.89 -16.79 -8.55
N TYR A 239 2.64 -17.62 -7.53
CA TYR A 239 1.32 -17.78 -6.93
C TYR A 239 1.04 -16.67 -5.90
N GLY A 240 -0.23 -16.37 -5.67
CA GLY A 240 -0.67 -15.49 -4.60
C GLY A 240 -0.52 -16.15 -3.23
N SER A 241 -0.35 -15.35 -2.18
CA SER A 241 -0.28 -15.85 -0.80
C SER A 241 -0.52 -14.73 0.21
N LEU A 242 -0.95 -15.10 1.42
CA LEU A 242 -1.00 -14.22 2.57
C LEU A 242 0.41 -14.03 3.14
N HIS A 243 0.87 -12.78 3.15
CA HIS A 243 2.08 -12.34 3.82
C HIS A 243 1.72 -11.70 5.15
N ARG A 244 2.35 -12.18 6.21
CA ARG A 244 2.26 -11.58 7.54
C ARG A 244 3.06 -10.28 7.53
N ASN A 245 2.38 -9.16 7.70
CA ASN A 245 2.99 -7.85 7.86
C ASN A 245 2.95 -7.43 9.32
N THR A 246 4.10 -7.04 9.85
CA THR A 246 4.23 -6.56 11.21
C THR A 246 3.82 -5.08 11.29
N PHE A 247 2.93 -4.75 12.23
CA PHE A 247 2.57 -3.38 12.59
C PHE A 247 2.12 -3.31 14.05
N ILE A 248 2.22 -2.14 14.66
CA ILE A 248 1.78 -1.92 16.04
C ILE A 248 0.38 -1.31 16.07
N ASN A 249 -0.37 -1.50 17.17
CA ASN A 249 -1.64 -0.80 17.39
C ASN A 249 -1.37 0.68 17.74
N SER A 250 -1.03 1.45 16.72
CA SER A 250 -0.55 2.82 16.88
C SER A 250 -1.50 3.75 17.63
N PRO A 251 -2.84 3.70 17.48
CA PRO A 251 -3.70 4.60 18.24
C PRO A 251 -3.59 4.40 19.76
N GLN A 252 -3.33 3.17 20.19
CA GLN A 252 -3.10 2.85 21.61
C GLN A 252 -1.68 3.22 22.07
N LEU A 253 -0.70 3.19 21.17
CA LEU A 253 0.72 3.20 21.54
C LEU A 253 1.43 4.52 21.25
N LEU A 254 1.00 5.26 20.22
CA LEU A 254 1.72 6.43 19.71
C LEU A 254 0.97 7.73 19.97
N LEU A 255 1.75 8.79 20.16
CA LEU A 255 1.30 10.18 20.03
C LEU A 255 1.24 10.59 18.55
N ASN A 256 0.59 11.71 18.27
CA ASN A 256 0.56 12.34 16.95
C ASN A 256 1.94 12.83 16.45
N THR A 257 2.95 12.77 17.30
CA THR A 257 4.36 13.02 16.95
C THR A 257 5.11 11.76 16.51
N LEU A 258 4.41 10.61 16.43
CA LEU A 258 4.93 9.26 16.24
C LEU A 258 5.81 8.74 17.41
N GLN A 259 5.84 9.50 18.51
CA GLN A 259 6.52 9.12 19.74
C GLN A 259 5.72 8.05 20.49
N PHE A 260 6.43 7.06 21.03
CA PHE A 260 5.83 6.03 21.87
C PHE A 260 5.40 6.60 23.21
N ARG A 261 4.12 6.44 23.57
CA ARG A 261 3.51 7.04 24.77
C ARG A 261 4.23 6.65 26.06
N ALA A 262 4.69 5.41 26.17
CA ALA A 262 5.33 4.91 27.39
C ALA A 262 6.83 5.24 27.48
N ARG A 263 7.47 5.74 26.40
CA ARG A 263 8.88 6.08 26.38
C ARG A 263 9.16 7.21 25.39
N ALA A 264 9.39 8.41 25.90
CA ALA A 264 9.62 9.61 25.09
C ALA A 264 10.86 9.51 24.16
N SER A 265 11.86 8.70 24.51
CA SER A 265 13.04 8.46 23.65
C SER A 265 12.82 7.43 22.55
N LEU A 266 11.62 6.87 22.39
CA LEU A 266 11.31 5.87 21.37
C LEU A 266 10.26 6.39 20.39
N PHE A 267 10.54 6.25 19.09
CA PHE A 267 9.64 6.56 18.00
C PHE A 267 9.45 5.31 17.12
N PHE A 268 8.31 5.25 16.44
CA PHE A 268 8.04 4.24 15.42
C PHE A 268 7.75 4.94 14.10
N ALA A 269 8.14 4.35 12.98
CA ALA A 269 7.90 4.91 11.65
C ALA A 269 7.78 3.83 10.56
N GLY A 270 7.48 4.27 9.35
CA GLY A 270 7.28 3.37 8.20
C GLY A 270 6.02 2.54 8.31
N GLN A 271 5.94 1.44 7.57
CA GLN A 271 4.78 0.54 7.60
C GLN A 271 4.41 0.04 9.00
N LEU A 272 5.40 -0.06 9.89
CA LEU A 272 5.22 -0.55 11.26
C LEU A 272 4.20 0.27 12.06
N VAL A 273 4.01 1.57 11.73
CA VAL A 273 2.99 2.40 12.39
C VAL A 273 1.58 2.23 11.83
N GLY A 274 1.37 1.33 10.87
CA GLY A 274 0.07 1.15 10.22
C GLY A 274 -0.18 2.20 9.13
N VAL A 275 0.84 2.50 8.32
CA VAL A 275 0.65 3.13 7.02
C VAL A 275 1.02 2.14 5.92
N GLU A 276 0.44 2.32 4.73
CA GLU A 276 0.72 1.47 3.58
C GLU A 276 1.23 2.28 2.40
N GLY A 277 2.26 1.77 1.74
CA GLY A 277 2.89 2.41 0.59
C GLY A 277 4.26 3.01 0.90
N TYR A 278 5.12 3.07 -0.12
CA TYR A 278 6.46 3.61 -0.01
C TYR A 278 6.47 5.10 0.33
N THR A 279 5.53 5.86 -0.25
CA THR A 279 5.44 7.32 -0.04
C THR A 279 5.01 7.62 1.40
N GLU A 280 4.02 6.90 1.90
CA GLU A 280 3.48 7.03 3.25
C GLU A 280 4.49 6.59 4.30
N SER A 281 5.18 5.47 4.05
CA SER A 281 6.25 4.98 4.94
C SER A 281 7.39 5.99 5.05
N ALA A 282 7.83 6.56 3.92
CA ALA A 282 8.85 7.59 3.88
C ALA A 282 8.40 8.90 4.55
N ALA A 283 7.13 9.28 4.38
CA ALA A 283 6.53 10.45 5.04
C ALA A 283 6.54 10.31 6.58
N MET A 284 6.15 9.14 7.10
CA MET A 284 6.21 8.86 8.53
C MET A 284 7.66 8.79 9.04
N GLY A 285 8.58 8.21 8.25
CA GLY A 285 10.01 8.22 8.55
C GLY A 285 10.59 9.62 8.67
N GLY A 286 10.28 10.50 7.71
CA GLY A 286 10.70 11.90 7.73
C GLY A 286 10.17 12.65 8.95
N LEU A 287 8.88 12.51 9.27
CA LEU A 287 8.29 13.15 10.43
C LEU A 287 8.88 12.64 11.76
N ALA A 288 9.08 11.33 11.90
CA ALA A 288 9.72 10.75 13.07
C ALA A 288 11.17 11.25 13.21
N GLY A 289 11.93 11.35 12.11
CA GLY A 289 13.27 11.91 12.08
C GLY A 289 13.32 13.38 12.50
N ILE A 290 12.39 14.20 11.99
CA ILE A 290 12.27 15.61 12.39
C ILE A 290 11.98 15.72 13.89
N ASN A 291 11.00 14.96 14.40
CA ASN A 291 10.66 15.00 15.83
C ASN A 291 11.78 14.43 16.72
N ALA A 292 12.50 13.40 16.27
CA ALA A 292 13.67 12.88 16.96
C ALA A 292 14.78 13.94 17.07
N ALA A 293 15.08 14.65 15.99
CA ALA A 293 16.05 15.74 16.00
C ALA A 293 15.63 16.89 16.92
N ARG A 294 14.34 17.27 16.89
CA ARG A 294 13.77 18.28 17.80
C ARG A 294 13.87 17.86 19.26
N ALA A 295 13.55 16.60 19.58
CA ALA A 295 13.71 16.05 20.92
C ALA A 295 15.17 16.14 21.42
N LEU A 296 16.13 15.78 20.57
CA LEU A 296 17.57 15.89 20.90
C LEU A 296 18.00 17.34 21.12
N ALA A 297 17.40 18.29 20.39
CA ALA A 297 17.65 19.73 20.54
C ALA A 297 16.88 20.38 21.71
N GLY A 298 16.06 19.62 22.44
CA GLY A 298 15.21 20.16 23.52
C GLY A 298 14.06 21.04 23.00
N GLU A 299 13.71 20.93 21.72
CA GLU A 299 12.62 21.67 21.11
C GLU A 299 11.28 20.93 21.21
N SER A 300 10.18 21.69 21.21
CA SER A 300 8.84 21.11 21.15
C SER A 300 8.65 20.28 19.89
N LEU A 301 8.11 19.08 20.03
CA LEU A 301 7.73 18.23 18.89
C LEU A 301 6.57 18.86 18.11
N ILE A 302 6.47 18.48 16.84
CA ILE A 302 5.51 19.06 15.90
C ILE A 302 4.66 17.98 15.24
N THR A 303 3.48 18.41 14.79
CA THR A 303 2.49 17.57 14.12
C THR A 303 1.88 18.34 12.97
N PRO A 304 1.90 17.81 11.72
CA PRO A 304 1.26 18.46 10.58
C PRO A 304 -0.26 18.60 10.77
N PRO A 305 -0.90 19.59 10.14
CA PRO A 305 -2.34 19.80 10.27
C PRO A 305 -3.11 18.63 9.65
N PRO A 306 -4.24 18.17 10.23
CA PRO A 306 -5.01 17.02 9.73
C PRO A 306 -5.58 17.23 8.32
N THR A 307 -5.59 18.47 7.84
CA THR A 307 -5.97 18.84 6.47
C THR A 307 -4.90 18.54 5.44
N SER A 308 -3.66 18.26 5.84
CA SER A 308 -2.56 17.81 4.97
C SER A 308 -2.52 16.29 4.81
N ALA A 309 -1.82 15.78 3.79
CA ALA A 309 -1.63 14.35 3.58
C ALA A 309 -0.81 13.71 4.71
N HIS A 310 0.26 14.37 5.19
CA HIS A 310 0.99 13.89 6.36
C HIS A 310 0.10 13.87 7.61
N GLY A 311 -0.63 14.97 7.85
CA GLY A 311 -1.44 15.10 9.05
C GLY A 311 -2.63 14.16 9.07
N CYS A 312 -3.30 13.91 7.95
CA CYS A 312 -4.42 12.96 7.91
C CYS A 312 -3.97 11.52 8.18
N LEU A 313 -2.79 11.12 7.67
CA LEU A 313 -2.18 9.83 8.02
C LEU A 313 -1.83 9.75 9.51
N VAL A 314 -1.20 10.79 10.05
CA VAL A 314 -0.87 10.85 11.49
C VAL A 314 -2.13 10.78 12.35
N SER A 315 -3.20 11.48 11.97
CA SER A 315 -4.50 11.40 12.67
C SER A 315 -5.07 9.99 12.61
N HIS A 316 -5.00 9.31 11.46
CA HIS A 316 -5.40 7.90 11.34
C HIS A 316 -4.59 7.00 12.28
N VAL A 317 -3.26 7.14 12.26
CA VAL A 317 -2.31 6.37 13.06
C VAL A 317 -2.49 6.60 14.56
N ALA A 318 -2.77 7.83 15.01
CA ALA A 318 -2.78 8.18 16.43
C ALA A 318 -4.17 8.29 17.06
N SER A 319 -5.24 8.36 16.26
CA SER A 319 -6.59 8.69 16.76
C SER A 319 -7.73 7.80 16.26
N SER A 320 -7.44 6.79 15.42
CA SER A 320 -8.44 5.77 15.06
C SER A 320 -8.88 4.93 16.25
N ASP A 321 -10.05 4.28 16.19
CA ASP A 321 -10.47 3.31 17.20
C ASP A 321 -9.45 2.16 17.26
N PRO A 322 -8.74 1.96 18.39
CA PRO A 322 -7.72 0.92 18.51
C PRO A 322 -8.25 -0.50 18.25
N ARG A 323 -9.55 -0.74 18.44
CA ARG A 323 -10.18 -2.06 18.24
C ARG A 323 -10.34 -2.43 16.77
N HIS A 324 -10.41 -1.42 15.90
CA HIS A 324 -10.64 -1.57 14.46
C HIS A 324 -9.51 -0.95 13.63
N PHE A 325 -8.40 -0.61 14.26
CA PHE A 325 -7.27 0.01 13.59
C PHE A 325 -6.66 -0.93 12.55
N GLN A 326 -6.52 -0.41 11.35
CA GLN A 326 -5.89 -1.09 10.22
C GLN A 326 -4.91 -0.14 9.55
N PRO A 327 -3.85 -0.67 8.91
CA PRO A 327 -2.97 0.13 8.08
C PRO A 327 -3.74 0.92 7.01
N MET A 328 -3.22 2.05 6.56
CA MET A 328 -3.92 2.89 5.57
C MET A 328 -2.94 3.66 4.70
N ASN A 329 -3.28 3.78 3.41
CA ASN A 329 -2.59 4.68 2.49
C ASN A 329 -3.30 6.04 2.39
N THR A 330 -2.64 7.03 1.80
CA THR A 330 -3.26 8.36 1.66
C THR A 330 -4.43 8.29 0.68
N ASN A 331 -5.62 8.69 1.14
CA ASN A 331 -6.79 8.82 0.29
C ASN A 331 -7.66 10.02 0.72
N PHE A 332 -8.45 10.56 -0.21
CA PHE A 332 -9.28 11.75 0.04
C PHE A 332 -10.35 11.56 1.13
N GLY A 333 -10.64 10.32 1.56
CA GLY A 333 -11.55 10.04 2.66
C GLY A 333 -10.97 10.34 4.04
N LEU A 334 -9.65 10.40 4.17
CA LEU A 334 -8.97 10.74 5.44
C LEU A 334 -8.93 12.24 5.71
N PHE A 335 -9.09 13.06 4.66
CA PHE A 335 -9.02 14.51 4.79
C PHE A 335 -10.33 15.03 5.41
N PRO A 336 -10.27 15.96 6.37
CA PRO A 336 -11.45 16.65 6.88
C PRO A 336 -12.29 17.24 5.73
N PRO A 337 -13.63 17.25 5.83
CA PRO A 337 -14.46 17.81 4.77
C PRO A 337 -14.17 19.30 4.53
N LEU A 338 -14.47 19.79 3.32
CA LEU A 338 -14.50 21.22 3.02
C LEU A 338 -15.79 21.83 3.59
N ALA A 339 -15.71 23.03 4.17
CA ALA A 339 -16.90 23.76 4.65
C ALA A 339 -17.92 23.98 3.51
N ASN A 340 -17.43 24.39 2.34
CA ASN A 340 -18.23 24.55 1.12
C ASN A 340 -17.77 23.51 0.08
N SER A 341 -18.26 22.29 0.17
CA SER A 341 -17.86 21.21 -0.74
C SER A 341 -18.52 21.35 -2.11
N PRO A 342 -17.75 21.46 -3.22
CA PRO A 342 -18.31 21.37 -4.56
C PRO A 342 -19.04 20.04 -4.76
N ARG A 343 -20.13 20.06 -5.55
CA ARG A 343 -20.83 18.83 -5.97
C ARG A 343 -19.99 18.02 -6.95
N ASP A 344 -19.22 18.70 -7.81
CA ASP A 344 -18.31 18.06 -8.74
C ASP A 344 -17.10 17.43 -8.01
N LYS A 345 -16.86 16.15 -8.29
CA LYS A 345 -15.86 15.34 -7.59
C LYS A 345 -14.43 15.81 -7.87
N GLU A 346 -14.13 16.25 -9.08
CA GLU A 346 -12.79 16.71 -9.44
C GLU A 346 -12.49 18.07 -8.82
N LYS A 347 -13.43 19.02 -8.91
CA LYS A 347 -13.34 20.32 -8.24
C LYS A 347 -13.20 20.16 -6.72
N LYS A 348 -13.95 19.24 -6.12
CA LYS A 348 -13.82 18.91 -4.69
C LYS A 348 -12.42 18.42 -4.33
N ARG A 349 -11.88 17.45 -5.09
CA ARG A 349 -10.52 16.92 -4.88
C ARG A 349 -9.46 18.01 -5.03
N ARG A 350 -9.58 18.84 -6.07
CA ARG A 350 -8.66 19.96 -6.30
C ARG A 350 -8.68 20.98 -5.15
N ALA A 351 -9.86 21.36 -4.69
CA ALA A 351 -10.02 22.27 -3.55
C ALA A 351 -9.48 21.67 -2.24
N MET A 352 -9.69 20.36 -2.01
CA MET A 352 -9.09 19.66 -0.87
C MET A 352 -7.55 19.66 -0.94
N SER A 353 -6.98 19.36 -2.10
CA SER A 353 -5.53 19.39 -2.32
C SER A 353 -4.94 20.79 -2.17
N GLN A 354 -5.64 21.83 -2.64
CA GLN A 354 -5.21 23.21 -2.48
C GLN A 354 -5.14 23.61 -1.00
N ARG A 355 -6.24 23.41 -0.24
CA ARG A 355 -6.27 23.67 1.20
C ARG A 355 -5.18 22.88 1.94
N ALA A 356 -5.01 21.60 1.60
CA ALA A 356 -3.98 20.75 2.19
C ALA A 356 -2.58 21.37 2.06
N LEU A 357 -2.24 21.84 0.86
CA LEU A 357 -0.94 22.44 0.57
C LEU A 357 -0.75 23.83 1.19
N GLU A 358 -1.81 24.63 1.31
CA GLU A 358 -1.79 25.93 1.99
C GLU A 358 -1.56 25.74 3.49
N ASP A 359 -2.36 24.89 4.14
CA ASP A 359 -2.24 24.59 5.57
C ASP A 359 -0.89 23.95 5.91
N PHE A 360 -0.41 23.04 5.05
CA PHE A 360 0.89 22.41 5.21
C PHE A 360 2.05 23.42 5.12
N GLU A 361 1.97 24.40 4.21
CA GLU A 361 3.00 25.43 4.08
C GLU A 361 3.03 26.37 5.29
N ALA A 362 1.85 26.76 5.78
CA ALA A 362 1.72 27.55 7.00
C ALA A 362 2.32 26.82 8.20
N TRP A 363 2.00 25.52 8.35
CA TRP A 363 2.58 24.67 9.40
C TRP A 363 4.10 24.53 9.27
N LYS A 364 4.61 24.30 8.06
CA LYS A 364 6.04 24.16 7.79
C LYS A 364 6.80 25.42 8.20
N THR A 365 6.27 26.59 7.84
CA THR A 365 6.82 27.90 8.19
C THR A 365 6.79 28.13 9.71
N GLN A 366 5.65 27.88 10.36
CA GLN A 366 5.51 28.02 11.81
C GLN A 366 6.45 27.10 12.58
N SER A 367 6.68 25.89 12.05
CA SER A 367 7.54 24.87 12.63
C SER A 367 9.02 25.06 12.30
N ARG A 368 9.39 26.11 11.55
CA ARG A 368 10.76 26.42 11.12
C ARG A 368 11.44 25.27 10.38
N LEU A 369 10.67 24.56 9.55
CA LEU A 369 11.14 23.52 8.65
C LEU A 369 11.45 24.14 7.29
N SER A 370 12.42 25.05 7.22
CA SER A 370 12.84 25.70 5.98
C SER A 370 13.89 24.89 5.24
#